data_AF-A0A7S1S2A1-F1
#
_entry.id   AF-A0A7S1S2A1-F1
#
_cell.length_a   1.000
_cell.length_b   1.000
_cell.length_c   1.000
_cell.angle_alpha   90.00
_cell.angle_beta   90.00
_cell.angle_gamma   90.00
#
_symmetry.space_group_name_H-M   'P 1'
#
loop_
_entity.id
_entity.type
_entity.pdbx_description
1 polymer ?
#
loop_
_entity_poly.entity_id
_entity_poly.type
_entity_poly.pdbx_seq_one_letter_code
_entity_poly.pdbx_strand_id
1 'polypeptide(L)'
;EQAVELLGSMRRCSIMPDVVSYNAVISACEKGKQWEPALLLLEDMQARFLWPSIITFNAAISACESGRVWNLAFELLDATSLAGLELSLVSCTTAVCTCQGAHWQRALGSLCSMARLRLGF
;
A
#
# COMPACT_ATOMS: atom_id res chain seq x y z
N GLU A 1 3.82 0.97 16.73
CA GLU A 1 4.93 1.73 17.35
C GLU A 1 6.27 0.98 17.29
N GLN A 2 6.40 -0.24 17.82
CA GLN A 2 7.69 -0.98 17.86
C GLN A 2 8.39 -1.19 16.50
N ALA A 3 7.64 -1.35 15.41
CA ALA A 3 8.23 -1.62 14.09
C ALA A 3 8.91 -0.38 13.47
N VAL A 4 8.36 0.82 13.68
CA VAL A 4 8.95 2.07 13.16
C VAL A 4 10.23 2.40 13.94
N GLU A 5 10.23 2.16 15.24
CA GLU A 5 11.42 2.30 16.08
C GLU A 5 12.53 1.33 15.68
N LEU A 6 12.19 0.11 15.26
CA LEU A 6 13.16 -0.87 14.76
C LEU A 6 13.88 -0.33 13.52
N LEU A 7 13.15 0.23 12.55
CA LEU A 7 13.72 0.83 11.34
C LEU A 7 14.58 2.06 11.68
N GLY A 8 14.16 2.85 12.68
CA GLY A 8 14.96 3.95 13.24
C GLY A 8 16.24 3.47 13.95
N SER A 9 16.21 2.32 14.62
CA SER A 9 17.38 1.73 15.27
C SER A 9 18.40 1.19 14.26
N MET A 10 17.94 0.54 13.17
CA MET A 10 18.81 0.10 12.07
C MET A 10 19.59 1.26 11.47
N ARG A 11 18.91 2.39 11.20
CA ARG A 11 19.55 3.61 10.70
C ARG A 11 20.60 4.16 11.67
N ARG A 12 20.31 4.17 12.97
CA ARG A 12 21.27 4.60 14.01
C ARG A 12 22.50 3.70 14.09
N CYS A 13 22.34 2.41 13.80
CA CYS A 13 23.44 1.44 13.74
C CYS A 13 24.15 1.40 12.37
N SER A 14 23.89 2.36 11.46
CA SER A 14 24.41 2.37 10.08
C SER A 14 24.06 1.12 9.26
N ILE A 15 23.00 0.41 9.64
CA ILE A 15 22.46 -0.71 8.87
C ILE A 15 21.44 -0.14 7.90
N MET A 16 21.69 -0.28 6.60
CA MET A 16 20.80 0.22 5.55
C MET A 16 19.58 -0.70 5.45
N PRO A 17 18.36 -0.23 5.76
CA PRO A 17 17.18 -1.07 5.66
C PRO A 17 16.92 -1.38 4.18
N ASP A 18 16.68 -2.65 3.90
CA ASP A 18 16.38 -3.18 2.57
C ASP A 18 14.87 -3.32 2.35
N VAL A 19 14.48 -3.76 1.15
CA VAL A 19 13.07 -3.98 0.77
C VAL A 19 12.34 -4.86 1.80
N VAL A 20 13.00 -5.89 2.33
CA VAL A 20 12.40 -6.81 3.31
C VAL A 20 12.12 -6.10 4.63
N SER A 21 13.06 -5.27 5.10
CA SER A 21 12.92 -4.47 6.31
C SER A 21 11.75 -3.49 6.22
N TYR A 22 11.62 -2.77 5.09
CA TYR A 22 10.48 -1.89 4.86
C TYR A 22 9.15 -2.64 4.82
N ASN A 23 9.11 -3.77 4.11
CA ASN A 23 7.90 -4.59 4.02
C ASN A 23 7.44 -5.06 5.40
N ALA A 24 8.37 -5.55 6.22
CA ALA A 24 8.06 -6.02 7.57
C ALA A 24 7.46 -4.89 8.44
N VAL A 25 8.02 -3.68 8.34
CA VAL A 25 7.53 -2.53 9.14
C VAL A 25 6.20 -2.02 8.62
N ILE A 26 6.00 -1.94 7.30
CA ILE A 26 4.71 -1.54 6.70
C ILE A 26 3.62 -2.56 7.05
N SER A 27 3.90 -3.87 6.99
CA SER A 27 2.97 -4.91 7.45
C SER A 27 2.68 -4.83 8.96
N ALA A 28 3.64 -4.42 9.78
CA ALA A 28 3.38 -4.18 11.20
C ALA A 28 2.52 -2.93 11.43
N CYS A 29 2.70 -1.89 10.61
CA CYS A 29 1.86 -0.68 10.64
C CYS A 29 0.41 -1.00 10.23
N GLU A 30 0.22 -1.87 9.23
CA GLU A 30 -1.08 -2.41 8.82
C GLU A 30 -1.81 -3.09 9.98
N LYS A 31 -1.16 -4.05 10.65
CA LYS A 31 -1.72 -4.70 11.86
C LYS A 31 -1.97 -3.73 13.01
N GLY A 32 -1.15 -2.69 13.12
CA GLY A 32 -1.30 -1.61 14.09
C GLY A 32 -2.36 -0.57 13.72
N LYS A 33 -3.00 -0.67 12.55
CA LYS A 33 -3.93 0.33 11.99
C LYS A 33 -3.30 1.72 11.85
N GLN A 34 -1.99 1.76 11.68
CA GLN A 34 -1.20 2.99 11.55
C GLN A 34 -1.00 3.29 10.07
N TRP A 35 -1.94 3.99 9.46
CA TRP A 35 -1.91 4.33 8.04
C TRP A 35 -0.87 5.42 7.70
N GLU A 36 -0.76 6.47 8.51
CA GLU A 36 0.20 7.57 8.26
C GLU A 36 1.65 7.07 8.19
N PRO A 37 2.16 6.27 9.16
CA PRO A 37 3.52 5.77 9.10
C PRO A 37 3.72 4.78 7.95
N ALA A 38 2.70 3.98 7.60
CA ALA A 38 2.79 3.03 6.49
C ALA A 38 3.00 3.75 5.15
N LEU A 39 2.30 4.86 4.93
CA LEU A 39 2.44 5.67 3.72
C LEU A 39 3.78 6.39 3.65
N LEU A 40 4.19 7.03 4.76
CA LEU A 40 5.49 7.70 4.83
C LEU A 40 6.66 6.73 4.55
N LEU A 41 6.55 5.49 5.03
CA LEU A 41 7.55 4.46 4.76
C LEU A 41 7.54 4.00 3.30
N LEU A 42 6.37 3.94 2.67
CA LEU A 42 6.24 3.62 1.25
C LEU A 42 6.87 4.70 0.37
N GLU A 43 6.64 5.98 0.68
CA GLU A 43 7.26 7.11 0.00
C GLU A 43 8.77 7.15 0.20
N ASP A 44 9.26 6.95 1.43
CA ASP A 44 10.70 6.89 1.71
C ASP A 44 11.38 5.70 1.03
N MET A 45 10.68 4.58 0.86
CA MET A 45 11.15 3.43 0.08
C MET A 45 11.33 3.81 -1.40
N GLN A 46 10.34 4.48 -2.01
CA GLN A 46 10.43 4.97 -3.40
C GLN A 46 11.54 6.01 -3.57
N ALA A 47 11.67 6.95 -2.63
CA ALA A 47 12.72 7.98 -2.63
C ALA A 47 14.14 7.39 -2.56
N ARG A 48 14.27 6.19 -1.98
CA ARG A 48 15.53 5.43 -1.92
C ARG A 48 15.75 4.52 -3.12
N PHE A 49 14.93 4.63 -4.17
CA PHE A 49 14.94 3.75 -5.34
C PHE A 49 14.75 2.27 -4.99
N LEU A 50 14.13 1.98 -3.84
CA LEU A 50 13.72 0.64 -3.46
C LEU A 50 12.34 0.37 -4.06
N TRP A 51 12.24 -0.65 -4.88
CA TRP A 51 11.00 -0.99 -5.58
C TRP A 51 10.00 -1.62 -4.61
N PRO A 52 8.87 -0.96 -4.32
CA PRO A 52 7.86 -1.55 -3.46
C PRO A 52 7.24 -2.76 -4.15
N SER A 53 7.06 -3.82 -3.38
CA SER A 53 6.44 -5.06 -3.87
C SER A 53 4.92 -5.00 -3.72
N ILE A 54 4.23 -5.94 -4.35
CA ILE A 54 2.78 -6.14 -4.15
C ILE A 54 2.42 -6.26 -2.66
N ILE A 55 3.27 -6.91 -1.86
CA ILE A 55 3.05 -7.07 -0.42
C ILE A 55 3.08 -5.71 0.29
N THR A 56 4.02 -4.85 -0.11
CA THR A 56 4.19 -3.49 0.43
C THR A 56 2.95 -2.64 0.18
N PHE A 57 2.47 -2.63 -1.07
CA PHE A 57 1.28 -1.88 -1.45
C PHE A 57 0.00 -2.43 -0.82
N ASN A 58 -0.17 -3.75 -0.79
CA ASN A 58 -1.34 -4.35 -0.12
C ASN A 58 -1.38 -3.98 1.36
N ALA A 59 -0.23 -4.02 2.06
CA ALA A 59 -0.17 -3.63 3.46
C ALA A 59 -0.48 -2.13 3.66
N ALA A 60 0.02 -1.25 2.79
CA ALA A 60 -0.30 0.18 2.84
C ALA A 60 -1.79 0.46 2.57
N ILE A 61 -2.41 -0.23 1.60
CA ILE A 61 -3.83 -0.11 1.27
C ILE A 61 -4.71 -0.62 2.42
N SER A 62 -4.39 -1.78 3.00
CA SER A 62 -5.09 -2.32 4.17
C SER A 62 -4.95 -1.42 5.41
N ALA A 63 -3.78 -0.77 5.58
CA ALA A 63 -3.61 0.24 6.62
C ALA A 63 -4.55 1.44 6.40
N CYS A 64 -4.64 1.94 5.16
CA CYS A 64 -5.56 3.03 4.79
C CYS A 64 -7.03 2.67 5.01
N GLU A 65 -7.41 1.41 4.76
CA GLU A 65 -8.76 0.91 5.09
C GLU A 65 -9.04 1.05 6.59
N SER A 66 -8.10 0.60 7.43
CA SER A 66 -8.22 0.71 8.88
C SER A 66 -8.27 2.17 9.36
N GLY A 67 -7.58 3.07 8.65
CA GLY A 67 -7.59 4.51 8.89
C GLY A 67 -8.82 5.25 8.35
N ARG A 68 -9.70 4.58 7.58
CA ARG A 68 -10.79 5.19 6.81
C ARG A 68 -10.32 6.29 5.84
N VAL A 69 -9.10 6.18 5.33
CA VAL A 69 -8.49 7.16 4.43
C VAL A 69 -8.47 6.64 3.00
N TRP A 70 -9.67 6.47 2.46
CA TRP A 70 -9.92 5.76 1.21
C TRP A 70 -9.36 6.50 -0.02
N ASN A 71 -9.34 7.84 0.02
CA ASN A 71 -8.84 8.65 -1.09
C ASN A 71 -7.37 8.34 -1.41
N LEU A 72 -6.53 8.24 -0.37
CA LEU A 72 -5.12 7.86 -0.52
C LEU A 72 -4.96 6.40 -0.93
N ALA A 73 -5.84 5.51 -0.44
CA ALA A 73 -5.85 4.11 -0.89
C ALA A 73 -6.10 4.00 -2.40
N PHE A 74 -7.01 4.83 -2.96
CA PHE A 74 -7.27 4.88 -4.40
C PHE A 74 -6.08 5.43 -5.19
N GLU A 75 -5.43 6.50 -4.73
CA GLU A 75 -4.24 7.03 -5.40
C GLU A 75 -3.12 5.99 -5.49
N LEU A 76 -2.92 5.20 -4.42
CA LEU A 76 -1.95 4.10 -4.43
C LEU A 76 -2.38 2.94 -5.34
N LEU A 77 -3.68 2.65 -5.40
CA LEU A 77 -4.24 1.61 -6.24
C LEU A 77 -4.14 1.98 -7.74
N ASP A 78 -4.32 3.25 -8.07
CA ASP A 78 -4.06 3.78 -9.41
C ASP A 78 -2.56 3.75 -9.74
N ALA A 79 -1.70 4.18 -8.81
CA ALA A 79 -0.25 4.16 -8.99
C ALA A 79 0.29 2.73 -9.22
N THR A 80 -0.26 1.74 -8.51
CA THR A 80 0.14 0.33 -8.67
C THR A 80 -0.39 -0.29 -9.97
N SER A 81 -1.58 0.12 -10.41
CA SER A 81 -2.12 -0.31 -11.71
C SER A 81 -1.26 0.17 -12.87
N LEU A 82 -0.77 1.42 -12.81
CA LEU A 82 0.14 2.01 -13.77
C LEU A 82 1.52 1.35 -13.75
N ALA A 83 1.94 0.84 -12.59
CA ALA A 83 3.18 0.09 -12.42
C ALA A 83 3.12 -1.36 -12.95
N GLY A 84 1.95 -1.83 -13.44
CA GLY A 84 1.77 -3.18 -13.97
C GLY A 84 1.92 -4.28 -12.93
N LEU A 85 1.80 -3.95 -11.64
CA LEU A 85 1.89 -4.91 -10.55
C LEU A 85 0.54 -5.63 -10.42
N GLU A 86 0.55 -6.97 -10.42
CA GLU A 86 -0.66 -7.76 -10.21
C GLU A 86 -1.19 -7.56 -8.79
N LEU A 87 -2.10 -6.60 -8.64
CA LEU A 87 -2.81 -6.40 -7.38
C LEU A 87 -3.55 -7.69 -7.01
N SER A 88 -3.42 -8.08 -5.75
CA SER A 88 -4.08 -9.26 -5.23
C SER A 88 -5.57 -9.02 -5.01
N LEU A 89 -6.37 -10.09 -4.98
CA LEU A 89 -7.80 -10.07 -4.67
C LEU A 89 -8.12 -9.26 -3.41
N VAL A 90 -7.22 -9.26 -2.42
CA VAL A 90 -7.37 -8.54 -1.15
C VAL A 90 -7.36 -7.02 -1.34
N SER A 91 -6.51 -6.46 -2.21
CA SER A 91 -6.53 -5.02 -2.53
C SER A 91 -7.83 -4.62 -3.24
N CYS A 92 -8.34 -5.48 -4.11
CA CYS A 92 -9.61 -5.23 -4.80
C CYS A 92 -10.80 -5.34 -3.85
N THR A 93 -10.83 -6.33 -2.95
CA THR A 93 -11.91 -6.49 -1.97
C THR A 93 -11.88 -5.40 -0.91
N THR A 94 -10.71 -4.96 -0.45
CA THR A 94 -10.61 -3.82 0.48
C THR A 94 -11.08 -2.54 -0.20
N ALA A 95 -10.64 -2.22 -1.42
CA ALA A 95 -11.15 -1.08 -2.20
C ALA A 95 -12.68 -1.08 -2.41
N VAL A 96 -13.32 -2.25 -2.42
CA VAL A 96 -14.79 -2.38 -2.48
C VAL A 96 -15.43 -2.27 -1.08
N CYS A 97 -14.87 -2.92 -0.06
CA CYS A 97 -15.38 -2.90 1.32
C CYS A 97 -15.24 -1.53 2.00
N THR A 98 -14.24 -0.75 1.59
CA THR A 98 -13.96 0.63 2.01
C THR A 98 -15.03 1.64 1.55
N CYS A 99 -15.86 1.28 0.56
CA CYS A 99 -16.87 2.16 -0.01
C CYS A 99 -18.16 2.19 0.84
N GLN A 100 -18.11 2.77 2.04
CA GLN A 100 -19.34 3.18 2.73
C GLN A 100 -19.94 4.43 2.05
N GLY A 101 -20.84 4.22 1.09
CA GLY A 101 -21.96 5.17 0.87
C GLY A 101 -22.12 5.88 -0.48
N ALA A 102 -21.10 6.05 -1.33
CA ALA A 102 -21.32 6.77 -2.62
C ALA A 102 -20.32 6.54 -3.75
N HIS A 103 -19.20 5.82 -3.53
CA HIS A 103 -18.07 5.83 -4.48
C HIS A 103 -17.67 4.45 -5.03
N TRP A 104 -18.47 3.41 -4.80
CA TRP A 104 -18.24 2.06 -5.35
C TRP A 104 -18.15 2.05 -6.88
N GLN A 105 -18.80 3.00 -7.57
CA GLN A 105 -18.75 3.14 -9.02
C GLN A 105 -17.35 3.52 -9.53
N ARG A 106 -16.60 4.36 -8.79
CA ARG A 106 -15.21 4.70 -9.12
C ARG A 106 -14.27 3.53 -8.82
N ALA A 107 -14.50 2.83 -7.72
CA ALA A 107 -13.76 1.62 -7.38
C ALA A 107 -13.94 0.54 -8.44
N LEU A 108 -15.18 0.27 -8.86
CA LEU A 108 -15.46 -0.66 -9.96
C LEU A 108 -14.91 -0.17 -11.29
N GLY A 109 -14.97 1.14 -11.57
CA GLY A 109 -14.39 1.70 -12.79
C GLY A 109 -12.88 1.44 -12.91
N SER A 110 -12.15 1.63 -11.81
CA SER A 110 -10.70 1.39 -11.71
C SER A 110 -10.38 -0.11 -11.74
N LEU A 111 -11.21 -0.95 -11.12
CA LEU A 111 -11.08 -2.41 -11.23
C LEU A 111 -11.39 -2.92 -12.64
N CYS A 112 -12.37 -2.33 -13.33
CA CYS A 112 -12.71 -2.67 -14.71
C CYS A 112 -11.61 -2.23 -15.68
N SER A 113 -10.99 -1.05 -15.49
CA SER A 113 -9.86 -0.63 -16.31
C SER A 113 -8.64 -1.53 -16.09
N MET A 114 -8.40 -1.96 -14.85
CA MET A 114 -7.35 -2.94 -14.55
C MET A 114 -7.60 -4.32 -15.15
N ALA A 115 -8.84 -4.82 -15.08
CA ALA A 115 -9.20 -6.09 -15.72
C ALA A 115 -9.01 -6.02 -17.25
N ARG A 116 -9.29 -4.86 -17.87
CA ARG A 116 -9.05 -4.65 -19.31
C ARG A 116 -7.56 -4.59 -19.65
N LEU A 117 -6.76 -3.84 -18.87
CA LEU A 117 -5.29 -3.79 -19.02
C LEU A 117 -4.65 -5.19 -18.90
N ARG A 118 -5.17 -6.02 -17.99
CA ARG A 118 -4.69 -7.39 -17.78
C ARG A 118 -5.14 -8.37 -18.87
N LEU A 119 -6.25 -8.10 -19.55
CA LEU A 119 -6.78 -8.93 -20.64
C LEU A 119 -6.33 -8.47 -22.05
N GLY A 120 -5.57 -7.38 -22.16
CA GLY A 120 -4.94 -6.98 -23.42
C GLY A 120 -5.93 -6.63 -24.55
N PHE A 121 -7.07 -6.02 -24.22
CA PHE A 121 -7.99 -5.41 -25.19
C PHE A 121 -7.81 -3.89 -25.25
#